data_AF-A0A4R2KQB9-F1
#
_entry.id   AF-A0A4R2KQB9-F1
#
_cell.length_a   1.000
_cell.length_b   1.000
_cell.length_c   1.000
_cell.angle_alpha   90.00
_cell.angle_beta   90.00
_cell.angle_gamma   90.00
#
_symmetry.space_group_name_H-M   'P 1'
#
loop_
_entity.id
_entity.type
_entity.pdbx_description
1 polymer ?
#
loop_
_entity_poly.entity_id
_entity_poly.type
_entity_poly.pdbx_seq_one_letter_code
_entity_poly.pdbx_strand_id
1 'polypeptide(L)' 'MESNTANTLERLFSLEGRVGIVTGASSAIGEGIANVLANVEM' A
#
# COMPACT_ATOMS: atom_id res chain seq x y z
N MET A 1 -26.19 -0.62 0.35
CA MET A 1 -25.77 -1.12 -0.97
C MET A 1 -24.43 -0.46 -1.23
N GLU A 2 -23.32 -1.17 -1.10
CA GLU A 2 -22.02 -0.59 -1.43
C GLU A 2 -21.99 -0.23 -2.92
N SER A 3 -21.40 0.93 -3.21
CA SER A 3 -21.22 1.37 -4.58
C SER A 3 -20.23 0.45 -5.27
N ASN A 4 -20.60 -0.10 -6.45
CA ASN A 4 -19.68 -0.87 -7.28
C ASN A 4 -18.37 -0.12 -7.56
N THR A 5 -18.41 1.21 -7.57
CA THR A 5 -17.22 2.06 -7.69
C THR A 5 -16.30 1.93 -6.48
N ALA A 6 -16.84 1.92 -5.26
CA ALA A 6 -16.04 1.79 -4.03
C ALA A 6 -15.29 0.46 -3.99
N ASN A 7 -15.99 -0.65 -4.28
CA ASN A 7 -15.38 -1.98 -4.34
C ASN A 7 -14.30 -2.09 -5.43
N THR A 8 -14.51 -1.43 -6.57
CA THR A 8 -13.51 -1.39 -7.65
C THR A 8 -12.26 -0.63 -7.20
N LEU A 9 -12.40 0.53 -6.55
CA LEU A 9 -11.26 1.32 -6.08
C LEU A 9 -10.46 0.56 -5.00
N GLU A 10 -11.16 -0.09 -4.06
CA GLU A 10 -10.53 -0.93 -3.05
C GLU A 10 -9.67 -2.03 -3.67
N ARG A 11 -10.21 -2.77 -4.66
CA ARG A 11 -9.45 -3.82 -5.36
C ARG A 11 -8.27 -3.31 -6.17
N LEU A 12 -8.37 -2.11 -6.75
CA LEU A 12 -7.30 -1.53 -7.57
C LEU A 12 -6.13 -1.02 -6.73
N PHE A 13 -6.41 -0.51 -5.53
CA PHE A 13 -5.41 0.11 -4.67
C PHE A 13 -5.00 -0.74 -3.46
N SER A 14 -5.68 -1.85 -3.19
CA SER A 14 -5.27 -2.78 -2.14
C SER A 14 -3.90 -3.38 -2.45
N LEU A 15 -3.05 -3.39 -1.42
CA LEU A 15 -1.74 -4.03 -1.42
C LEU A 15 -1.73 -5.31 -0.58
N GLU A 16 -2.91 -5.79 -0.18
CA GLU A 16 -3.04 -7.03 0.59
C GLU A 16 -2.43 -8.22 -0.17
N GLY A 17 -1.58 -8.99 0.53
CA GLY A 17 -0.90 -10.16 -0.04
C GLY A 17 0.15 -9.82 -1.13
N ARG A 18 0.60 -8.55 -1.23
CA ARG A 18 1.64 -8.13 -2.17
C ARG A 18 3.01 -8.00 -1.50
N VAL A 19 4.07 -8.11 -2.30
CA VAL A 19 5.45 -7.87 -1.87
C VAL A 19 5.93 -6.56 -2.49
N GLY A 20 6.28 -5.58 -1.65
CA GLY A 20 6.91 -4.34 -2.06
C GLY A 20 8.44 -4.39 -1.89
N ILE A 21 9.19 -3.88 -2.87
CA ILE A 21 10.65 -3.71 -2.77
C ILE A 21 10.95 -2.21 -2.77
N VAL A 22 11.62 -1.73 -1.72
CA VAL A 22 12.06 -0.34 -1.60
C VAL A 22 13.58 -0.31 -1.50
N THR A 23 14.23 0.34 -2.46
CA THR A 23 15.68 0.58 -2.42
C THR A 23 15.97 1.89 -1.68
N GLY A 24 17.16 1.99 -1.04
CA GLY A 24 17.50 3.18 -0.25
C GLY A 24 16.59 3.38 0.98
N ALA A 25 15.97 2.31 1.50
CA ALA A 25 15.00 2.37 2.59
C ALA A 25 15.58 2.74 3.97
N SER A 26 16.88 3.03 4.05
CA SER A 26 17.57 3.35 5.31
C SER A 26 17.33 4.76 5.81
N SER A 27 16.79 5.69 5.00
CA SER A 27 16.48 7.05 5.44
C SER A 27 15.48 7.79 4.55
N ALA A 28 14.96 8.91 5.06
CA ALA A 28 14.16 9.91 4.34
C ALA A 28 12.98 9.30 3.56
N ILE A 29 12.91 9.52 2.25
CA ILE A 29 11.78 9.08 1.43
C ILE A 29 11.70 7.55 1.37
N GLY A 30 12.84 6.87 1.25
CA GLY A 30 12.86 5.41 1.16
C GLY A 30 12.34 4.76 2.46
N GLU A 31 12.79 5.26 3.60
CA GLU A 31 12.29 4.82 4.92
C GLU A 31 10.78 5.08 5.06
N GLY A 32 10.34 6.29 4.70
CA GLY A 32 8.92 6.65 4.74
C GLY A 32 8.06 5.73 3.88
N ILE A 33 8.48 5.43 2.65
CA ILE A 33 7.75 4.52 1.75
C ILE A 33 7.74 3.10 2.30
N ALA A 34 8.87 2.60 2.81
CA ALA A 34 8.92 1.26 3.41
C ALA A 34 7.95 1.14 4.60
N ASN A 35 7.89 2.16 5.46
CA ASN A 35 6.96 2.21 6.58
C ASN A 35 5.49 2.33 6.13
N VAL A 36 5.19 3.12 5.10
CA VAL A 36 3.82 3.18 4.55
C VAL A 36 3.41 1.82 4.03
N LEU A 37 4.24 1.16 3.21
CA LEU A 37 3.93 -0.15 2.63
C LEU A 37 3.78 -1.25 3.68
N ALA A 38 4.55 -1.20 4.77
CA ALA A 38 4.46 -2.18 5.85
C ALA A 38 3.22 -2.00 6.74
N ASN A 39 2.69 -0.78 6.84
CA ASN A 39 1.60 -0.42 7.75
C ASN A 39 0.30 -0.08 7.01
N VAL A 40 0.17 -0.38 5.71
CA VAL A 40 -1.13 -0.29 5.04
C VAL A 40 -2.04 -1.28 5.75
N GLU A 41 -3.06 -0.78 6.45
CA GLU A 41 -3.99 -1.62 7.21
C GLU A 41 -4.66 -2.63 6.26
N MET A 42 -4.77 -3.87 6.75
CA MET A 42 -5.57 -4.96 6.16
C MET A 42 -7.03 -4.78 6.51
#